data_AF-A0A3S0N567-F1
#
_entry.id   AF-A0A3S0N567-F1
#
_cell.length_a   1.000
_cell.length_b   1.000
_cell.length_c   1.000
_cell.angle_alpha   90.00
_cell.angle_beta   90.00
_cell.angle_gamma   90.00
#
_symmetry.space_group_name_H-M   'P 1'
#
loop_
_entity.id
_entity.type
_entity.pdbx_description
1 polymer ?
#
loop_
_entity_poly.entity_id
_entity_poly.type
_entity_poly.pdbx_seq_one_letter_code
_entity_poly.pdbx_strand_id
1 'polypeptide(L)'
;MMGTWLVGYFRLKVIEIIEKIQQKIYVEFSIAIADKIPKIHLSHTRKYYLPELMNRFFDIQNLQKGVSKILLEIPTALIQIFFGILLLSFYHPWFLAFGALVVICVIIIFRYTMESGIKSSIEESNRKYDTAAWIEDIAGSVKTFKLHADSGAHLKGTDDRVVEYLDHRTSHFKVLVFQYKTIIAFKVIITLAMLAIGTYLLISQKLNIGAFIATEIVVLSIMAAVEKLIISLESYYDLIAAYAKLSKITDLKEEQNGEIILSQKGKGFEIEFKDVSFSFNETTLFFLTLILR
;
A
#
# COMPACT_ATOMS: atom_id res chain seq x y z
N MET A 1 5.96 26.49 -28.73
CA MET A 1 6.68 25.31 -29.26
C MET A 1 7.84 24.87 -28.36
N MET A 2 8.76 25.77 -27.98
CA MET A 2 9.86 25.42 -27.06
C MET A 2 9.36 25.00 -25.67
N GLY A 3 8.41 25.74 -25.08
CA GLY A 3 7.82 25.39 -23.77
C GLY A 3 7.04 24.07 -23.77
N THR A 4 6.27 23.79 -24.83
CA THR A 4 5.56 22.51 -24.99
C THR A 4 6.52 21.34 -25.16
N TRP A 5 7.63 21.54 -25.88
CA TRP A 5 8.69 20.53 -26.01
C TRP A 5 9.39 20.26 -24.67
N LEU A 6 9.72 21.32 -23.92
CA LEU A 6 10.37 21.22 -22.61
C LEU A 6 9.52 20.44 -21.60
N VAL A 7 8.21 20.72 -21.54
CA VAL A 7 7.27 19.97 -20.69
C VAL A 7 7.24 18.49 -21.08
N GLY A 8 7.23 18.17 -22.38
CA GLY A 8 7.33 16.80 -22.87
C GLY A 8 8.62 16.10 -22.46
N TYR A 9 9.75 16.79 -22.60
CA TYR A 9 11.07 16.28 -22.21
C TYR A 9 11.16 15.97 -20.71
N PHE A 10 10.70 16.88 -19.85
CA PHE A 10 10.67 16.63 -18.40
C PHE A 10 9.75 15.47 -18.04
N ARG A 11 8.58 15.38 -18.66
CA ARG A 11 7.66 14.26 -18.44
C ARG A 11 8.30 12.92 -18.81
N LEU A 12 9.05 12.87 -19.91
CA LEU A 12 9.80 11.67 -20.31
C LEU A 12 10.86 11.29 -19.26
N LYS A 13 11.62 12.26 -18.75
CA LYS A 13 12.62 12.02 -17.70
C LYS A 13 12.00 11.47 -16.42
N VAL A 14 10.85 11.99 -16.00
CA VAL A 14 10.13 11.47 -14.83
C VAL A 14 9.68 10.02 -15.05
N ILE A 15 9.16 9.68 -16.23
CA ILE A 15 8.76 8.31 -16.56
C ILE A 15 9.97 7.37 -16.55
N GLU A 16 11.11 7.77 -17.11
CA GLU A 16 12.36 6.98 -17.07
C GLU A 16 12.84 6.73 -15.63
N ILE A 17 12.77 7.73 -14.75
CA ILE A 17 13.13 7.58 -13.34
C ILE A 17 12.19 6.59 -12.64
N ILE A 18 10.89 6.73 -12.86
CA ILE A 18 9.88 5.84 -12.29
C ILE A 18 10.12 4.39 -12.73
N GLU A 19 10.36 4.17 -14.02
CA GLU A 19 10.68 2.85 -14.57
C GLU A 19 11.90 2.23 -13.86
N LYS A 20 12.96 3.03 -13.64
CA LYS A 20 14.16 2.55 -12.92
C LYS A 20 13.88 2.21 -11.46
N ILE A 21 13.04 2.99 -10.78
CA ILE A 21 12.62 2.70 -9.41
C ILE A 21 11.82 1.38 -9.38
N GLN A 22 10.87 1.20 -10.28
CA GLN A 22 10.07 -0.03 -10.35
C GLN A 22 10.95 -1.26 -10.62
N GLN A 23 11.89 -1.18 -11.57
CA GLN A 23 12.87 -2.24 -11.84
C GLN A 23 13.68 -2.58 -10.58
N LYS A 24 14.18 -1.56 -9.87
CA LYS A 24 14.95 -1.76 -8.64
C LYS A 24 14.14 -2.47 -7.56
N ILE A 25 12.90 -2.02 -7.30
CA ILE A 25 12.00 -2.63 -6.31
C ILE A 25 11.81 -4.12 -6.63
N TYR A 26 11.58 -4.47 -7.89
CA TYR A 26 11.38 -5.88 -8.28
C TYR A 26 12.60 -6.74 -7.98
N VAL A 27 13.79 -6.28 -8.39
CA VAL A 27 15.05 -7.00 -8.16
C VAL A 27 15.33 -7.15 -6.68
N GLU A 28 15.19 -6.06 -5.91
CA GLU A 28 15.51 -6.02 -4.48
C GLU A 28 14.62 -6.99 -3.68
N PHE A 29 13.30 -6.93 -3.85
CA PHE A 29 12.40 -7.85 -3.15
C PHE A 29 12.52 -9.30 -3.65
N SER A 30 12.72 -9.51 -4.96
CA SER A 30 12.88 -10.88 -5.49
C SER A 30 14.12 -11.57 -4.91
N ILE A 31 15.25 -10.87 -4.88
CA ILE A 31 16.49 -11.39 -4.31
C ILE A 31 16.36 -11.54 -2.79
N ALA A 32 15.81 -10.53 -2.10
CA ALA A 32 15.64 -10.58 -0.65
C ALA A 32 14.76 -11.76 -0.22
N ILE A 33 13.64 -12.01 -0.91
CA ILE A 33 12.77 -13.16 -0.61
C ILE A 33 13.50 -14.48 -0.89
N ALA A 34 14.17 -14.61 -2.03
CA ALA A 34 14.90 -15.83 -2.39
C ALA A 34 16.07 -16.14 -1.43
N ASP A 35 16.79 -15.12 -0.96
CA ASP A 35 17.86 -15.26 0.04
C ASP A 35 17.32 -15.56 1.45
N LYS A 36 16.14 -15.01 1.78
CA LYS A 36 15.53 -15.20 3.09
C LYS A 36 15.01 -16.62 3.29
N ILE A 37 14.31 -17.19 2.32
CA ILE A 37 13.58 -18.46 2.46
C ILE A 37 14.42 -19.59 3.09
N PRO A 38 15.65 -19.88 2.61
CA PRO A 38 16.46 -20.97 3.14
C PRO A 38 16.95 -20.74 4.56
N LYS A 39 16.92 -19.50 5.05
CA LYS A 39 17.42 -19.10 6.37
C LYS A 39 16.33 -19.03 7.42
N ILE A 40 15.05 -19.16 7.05
CA ILE A 40 13.92 -18.95 7.96
C ILE A 40 13.89 -20.00 9.08
N HIS A 41 13.68 -19.55 10.31
CA HIS A 41 13.49 -20.43 11.46
C HIS A 41 12.15 -21.18 11.40
N LEU A 42 12.24 -22.49 11.17
CA LEU A 42 11.07 -23.35 10.92
C LEU A 42 10.13 -23.43 12.13
N SER A 43 10.66 -23.38 13.35
CA SER A 43 9.83 -23.45 14.56
C SER A 43 8.97 -22.19 14.75
N HIS A 44 9.50 -21.01 14.41
CA HIS A 44 8.80 -19.73 14.49
C HIS A 44 7.82 -19.52 13.33
N THR A 45 8.05 -20.19 12.20
CA THR A 45 7.26 -20.01 10.98
C THR A 45 6.17 -21.07 10.81
N ARG A 46 6.08 -22.04 11.73
CA ARG A 46 5.07 -23.10 11.76
C ARG A 46 3.62 -22.61 11.75
N LYS A 47 3.38 -21.36 12.20
CA LYS A 47 2.04 -20.73 12.18
C LYS A 47 1.58 -20.33 10.77
N TYR A 48 2.47 -20.36 9.78
CA TYR A 48 2.19 -19.96 8.41
C TYR A 48 2.34 -21.15 7.47
N TYR A 49 1.44 -21.24 6.50
CA TYR A 49 1.66 -22.08 5.32
C TYR A 49 2.56 -21.30 4.37
N LEU A 50 3.82 -21.74 4.23
CA LEU A 50 4.84 -21.00 3.46
C LEU A 50 4.43 -20.69 2.02
N PRO A 51 3.81 -21.61 1.24
CA PRO A 51 3.32 -21.28 -0.10
C PRO A 51 2.31 -20.13 -0.12
N GLU A 52 1.34 -20.09 0.81
CA GLU A 52 0.40 -18.97 0.93
C GLU A 52 1.12 -17.66 1.23
N LEU A 53 2.12 -17.70 2.12
CA LEU A 53 2.90 -16.51 2.46
C LEU A 53 3.67 -15.98 1.24
N MET A 54 4.16 -16.87 0.38
CA MET A 54 4.86 -16.49 -0.85
C MET A 54 3.98 -15.81 -1.88
N ASN A 55 2.65 -15.93 -1.79
CA ASN A 55 1.76 -15.15 -2.64
C ASN A 55 1.90 -13.65 -2.44
N ARG A 56 2.41 -13.20 -1.29
CA ARG A 56 2.73 -11.78 -1.07
C ARG A 56 3.80 -11.26 -2.03
N PHE A 57 4.57 -12.13 -2.70
CA PHE A 57 5.45 -11.75 -3.81
C PHE A 57 4.72 -10.92 -4.89
N PHE A 58 3.46 -11.24 -5.17
CA PHE A 58 2.68 -10.51 -6.16
C PHE A 58 2.32 -9.08 -5.72
N ASP A 59 2.45 -8.73 -4.43
CA ASP A 59 2.31 -7.35 -3.96
C ASP A 59 3.45 -6.43 -4.41
N ILE A 60 4.56 -6.96 -4.95
CA ILE A 60 5.59 -6.14 -5.62
C ILE A 60 4.95 -5.28 -6.71
N GLN A 61 3.99 -5.83 -7.48
CA GLN A 61 3.31 -5.07 -8.53
C GLN A 61 2.44 -3.94 -7.95
N ASN A 62 1.79 -4.18 -6.82
CA ASN A 62 0.97 -3.16 -6.13
C ASN A 62 1.87 -2.05 -5.56
N LEU A 63 3.00 -2.41 -4.94
CA LEU A 63 4.02 -1.48 -4.48
C LEU A 63 4.54 -0.62 -5.64
N GLN A 64 4.94 -1.25 -6.75
CA GLN A 64 5.41 -0.54 -7.95
C GLN A 64 4.36 0.43 -8.51
N LYS A 65 3.09 0.02 -8.60
CA LYS A 65 2.01 0.89 -9.11
C LYS A 65 1.73 2.05 -8.15
N GLY A 66 1.69 1.78 -6.84
CA GLY A 66 1.49 2.79 -5.81
C GLY A 66 2.60 3.84 -5.84
N VAL A 67 3.86 3.41 -5.88
CA VAL A 67 5.04 4.28 -5.98
C VAL A 67 4.93 5.19 -7.21
N SER A 68 4.68 4.61 -8.39
CA SER A 68 4.57 5.37 -9.65
C SER A 68 3.46 6.41 -9.62
N LYS A 69 2.27 6.03 -9.11
CA LYS A 69 1.14 6.95 -9.04
C LYS A 69 1.42 8.10 -8.07
N ILE A 70 2.00 7.82 -6.91
CA ILE A 70 2.33 8.83 -5.90
C ILE A 70 3.41 9.80 -6.39
N LEU A 71 4.48 9.29 -7.01
CA LEU A 71 5.57 10.10 -7.56
C LEU A 71 5.10 11.05 -8.67
N LEU A 72 4.00 10.73 -9.36
CA LEU A 72 3.40 11.59 -10.37
C LEU A 72 2.37 12.55 -9.79
N GLU A 73 1.38 12.04 -9.04
CA GLU A 73 0.19 12.80 -8.66
C GLU A 73 0.48 13.78 -7.51
N ILE A 74 1.19 13.36 -6.47
CA ILE A 74 1.42 14.19 -5.29
C ILE A 74 2.31 15.40 -5.64
N PRO A 75 3.50 15.26 -6.27
CA PRO A 75 4.33 16.42 -6.61
C PRO A 75 3.63 17.38 -7.58
N THR A 76 2.91 16.85 -8.57
CA THR A 76 2.14 17.69 -9.51
C THR A 76 1.08 18.50 -8.79
N ALA A 77 0.31 17.87 -7.90
CA ALA A 77 -0.72 18.57 -7.13
C ALA A 77 -0.12 19.60 -6.17
N LEU A 78 0.98 19.28 -5.50
CA LEU A 78 1.68 20.23 -4.61
C LEU A 78 2.20 21.45 -5.37
N ILE A 79 2.84 21.26 -6.52
CA ILE A 79 3.31 22.35 -7.40
C ILE A 79 2.11 23.20 -7.85
N GLN A 80 1.03 22.57 -8.30
CA GLN A 80 -0.16 23.25 -8.78
C GLN A 80 -0.87 24.06 -7.67
N ILE A 81 -0.99 23.50 -6.46
CA ILE A 81 -1.54 24.20 -5.30
C ILE A 81 -0.63 25.36 -4.89
N PHE A 82 0.68 25.13 -4.79
CA PHE A 82 1.65 26.15 -4.38
C PHE A 82 1.65 27.35 -5.34
N PHE A 83 1.85 27.10 -6.65
CA PHE A 83 1.85 28.17 -7.64
C PHE A 83 0.45 28.77 -7.84
N GLY A 84 -0.61 27.99 -7.65
CA GLY A 84 -1.98 28.50 -7.67
C GLY A 84 -2.21 29.53 -6.55
N ILE A 85 -1.85 29.19 -5.31
CA ILE A 85 -1.97 30.11 -4.16
C ILE A 85 -1.05 31.32 -4.32
N LEU A 86 0.17 31.12 -4.81
CA LEU A 86 1.10 32.22 -5.10
C LEU A 86 0.50 33.19 -6.13
N LEU A 87 -0.07 32.67 -7.22
CA LEU A 87 -0.71 33.48 -8.25
C LEU A 87 -1.93 34.22 -7.69
N LEU A 88 -2.75 33.56 -6.88
CA LEU A 88 -3.89 34.18 -6.18
C LEU A 88 -3.46 35.33 -5.27
N SER A 89 -2.30 35.24 -4.63
CA SER A 89 -1.80 36.27 -3.72
C SER A 89 -1.57 37.62 -4.41
N PHE A 90 -1.29 37.62 -5.72
CA PHE A 90 -1.10 38.83 -6.50
C PHE A 90 -2.41 39.58 -6.79
N TYR A 91 -3.57 38.93 -6.67
CA TYR A 91 -4.87 39.56 -6.93
C TYR A 91 -5.44 40.29 -5.71
N HIS A 92 -5.47 39.64 -4.54
CA HIS A 92 -5.98 40.25 -3.31
C HIS A 92 -5.56 39.41 -2.07
N PRO A 93 -5.22 40.02 -0.92
CA PRO A 93 -4.87 39.29 0.31
C PRO A 93 -5.92 38.29 0.80
N TRP A 94 -7.21 38.57 0.59
CA TRP A 94 -8.31 37.61 0.87
C TRP A 94 -8.13 36.27 0.15
N PHE A 95 -7.56 36.24 -1.06
CA PHE A 95 -7.32 34.99 -1.78
C PHE A 95 -6.14 34.19 -1.22
N LEU A 96 -5.18 34.85 -0.55
CA LEU A 96 -4.14 34.16 0.22
C LEU A 96 -4.76 33.45 1.43
N ALA A 97 -5.65 34.12 2.16
CA ALA A 97 -6.38 33.53 3.29
C ALA A 97 -7.24 32.33 2.84
N PHE A 98 -7.88 32.46 1.68
CA PHE A 98 -8.59 31.35 1.04
C PHE A 98 -7.65 30.20 0.66
N GLY A 99 -6.48 30.48 0.07
CA GLY A 99 -5.47 29.45 -0.22
C GLY A 99 -5.03 28.71 1.04
N ALA A 100 -4.81 29.42 2.15
CA ALA A 100 -4.50 28.82 3.43
C ALA A 100 -5.65 27.94 3.96
N LEU A 101 -6.90 28.38 3.82
CA LEU A 101 -8.09 27.60 4.17
C LEU A 101 -8.11 26.26 3.39
N VAL A 102 -7.85 26.30 2.08
CA VAL A 102 -7.76 25.08 1.25
C VAL A 102 -6.73 24.11 1.80
N VAL A 103 -5.52 24.59 2.12
CA VAL A 103 -4.43 23.75 2.66
C VAL A 103 -4.82 23.15 4.01
N ILE A 104 -5.41 23.93 4.91
CA ILE A 104 -5.89 23.46 6.21
C ILE A 104 -6.91 22.33 6.03
N CYS A 105 -7.84 22.49 5.10
CA CYS A 105 -8.86 21.47 4.86
C CYS A 105 -8.29 20.20 4.25
N VAL A 106 -7.29 20.30 3.38
CA VAL A 106 -6.53 19.11 2.93
C VAL A 106 -5.92 18.40 4.14
N ILE A 107 -5.20 19.11 5.01
CA ILE A 107 -4.58 18.52 6.21
C ILE A 107 -5.62 17.82 7.09
N ILE A 108 -6.78 18.45 7.31
CA ILE A 108 -7.89 17.89 8.08
C ILE A 108 -8.37 16.59 7.44
N ILE A 109 -8.71 16.60 6.14
CA ILE A 109 -9.19 15.40 5.43
C ILE A 109 -8.19 14.27 5.56
N PHE A 110 -6.90 14.55 5.36
CA PHE A 110 -5.83 13.55 5.48
C PHE A 110 -5.78 12.96 6.88
N ARG A 111 -5.73 13.80 7.92
CA ARG A 111 -5.62 13.32 9.31
C ARG A 111 -6.79 12.46 9.75
N TYR A 112 -8.01 12.78 9.33
CA TYR A 112 -9.21 12.04 9.75
C TYR A 112 -9.47 10.76 8.93
N THR A 113 -8.91 10.64 7.73
CA THR A 113 -9.23 9.52 6.82
C THR A 113 -8.11 8.49 6.67
N MET A 114 -6.88 8.83 7.08
CA MET A 114 -5.69 7.99 6.88
C MET A 114 -5.76 6.65 7.62
N GLU A 115 -6.05 6.66 8.93
CA GLU A 115 -6.00 5.45 9.75
C GLU A 115 -7.06 4.41 9.31
N SER A 116 -8.30 4.88 9.09
CA SER A 116 -9.40 4.02 8.65
C SER A 116 -9.20 3.50 7.22
N GLY A 117 -8.64 4.33 6.33
CA GLY A 117 -8.30 3.94 4.96
C GLY A 117 -7.24 2.83 4.90
N ILE A 118 -6.13 2.99 5.63
CA ILE A 118 -5.06 1.99 5.70
C ILE A 118 -5.57 0.68 6.29
N LYS A 119 -6.26 0.75 7.44
CA LYS A 119 -6.74 -0.45 8.14
C LYS A 119 -7.69 -1.27 7.27
N SER A 120 -8.65 -0.61 6.61
CA SER A 120 -9.63 -1.30 5.76
C SER A 120 -9.02 -1.86 4.47
N SER A 121 -8.04 -1.17 3.86
CA SER A 121 -7.31 -1.69 2.69
C SER A 121 -6.48 -2.94 3.04
N ILE A 122 -5.80 -2.94 4.20
CA ILE A 122 -5.04 -4.10 4.67
C ILE A 122 -5.96 -5.31 4.87
N GLU A 123 -7.09 -5.11 5.56
CA GLU A 123 -8.03 -6.17 5.89
C GLU A 123 -8.66 -6.79 4.64
N GLU A 124 -9.17 -5.95 3.73
CA GLU A 124 -9.69 -6.39 2.43
C GLU A 124 -8.63 -7.17 1.65
N SER A 125 -7.43 -6.62 1.55
CA SER A 125 -6.35 -7.20 0.78
C SER A 125 -5.86 -8.52 1.39
N ASN A 126 -6.01 -8.75 2.70
CA ASN A 126 -5.69 -10.05 3.33
C ASN A 126 -6.69 -11.14 2.93
N ARG A 127 -7.99 -10.84 2.87
CA ARG A 127 -9.03 -11.84 2.51
C ARG A 127 -8.90 -12.37 1.08
N LYS A 128 -8.36 -11.54 0.17
CA LYS A 128 -7.97 -11.98 -1.17
C LYS A 128 -6.99 -13.16 -1.12
N TYR A 129 -6.02 -13.13 -0.20
CA TYR A 129 -5.03 -14.19 -0.06
C TYR A 129 -5.58 -15.43 0.61
N ASP A 130 -6.51 -15.30 1.56
CA ASP A 130 -7.21 -16.46 2.15
C ASP A 130 -7.95 -17.26 1.08
N THR A 131 -8.57 -16.56 0.11
CA THR A 131 -9.24 -17.19 -1.04
C THR A 131 -8.22 -17.88 -1.96
N ALA A 132 -7.11 -17.23 -2.27
CA ALA A 132 -6.05 -17.80 -3.10
C ALA A 132 -5.43 -19.07 -2.45
N ALA A 133 -5.16 -19.02 -1.15
CA ALA A 133 -4.63 -20.13 -0.37
C ALA A 133 -5.55 -21.36 -0.43
N TRP A 134 -6.86 -21.15 -0.34
CA TRP A 134 -7.83 -22.25 -0.48
C TRP A 134 -7.80 -22.89 -1.87
N ILE A 135 -7.68 -22.08 -2.93
CA ILE A 135 -7.56 -22.58 -4.30
C ILE A 135 -6.25 -23.35 -4.47
N GLU A 136 -5.17 -22.89 -3.85
CA GLU A 136 -3.88 -23.60 -3.81
C GLU A 136 -3.98 -24.94 -3.08
N ASP A 137 -4.68 -25.00 -1.96
CA ASP A 137 -4.93 -26.25 -1.23
C ASP A 137 -5.74 -27.24 -2.08
N ILE A 138 -6.75 -26.75 -2.81
CA ILE A 138 -7.50 -27.56 -3.78
C ILE A 138 -6.58 -28.10 -4.86
N ALA A 139 -5.72 -27.26 -5.43
CA ALA A 139 -4.78 -27.65 -6.47
C ALA A 139 -3.73 -28.66 -5.95
N GLY A 140 -3.14 -28.39 -4.78
CA GLY A 140 -2.15 -29.26 -4.14
C GLY A 140 -2.72 -30.61 -3.73
N SER A 141 -4.01 -30.65 -3.38
CA SER A 141 -4.73 -31.86 -2.97
C SER A 141 -5.77 -32.33 -4.00
N VAL A 142 -5.52 -32.07 -5.29
CA VAL A 142 -6.51 -32.28 -6.37
C VAL A 142 -7.08 -33.70 -6.40
N LYS A 143 -6.29 -34.73 -6.06
CA LYS A 143 -6.77 -36.12 -6.01
C LYS A 143 -7.84 -36.31 -4.93
N THR A 144 -7.62 -35.75 -3.74
CA THR A 144 -8.56 -35.82 -2.61
C THR A 144 -9.88 -35.13 -2.95
N PHE A 145 -9.81 -33.91 -3.50
CA PHE A 145 -10.99 -33.17 -3.90
C PHE A 145 -11.73 -33.80 -5.08
N LYS A 146 -11.00 -34.41 -6.03
CA LYS A 146 -11.61 -35.16 -7.15
C LYS A 146 -12.38 -36.38 -6.68
N LEU A 147 -11.86 -37.12 -5.69
CA LEU A 147 -12.54 -38.28 -5.11
C LEU A 147 -13.81 -37.92 -4.33
N HIS A 148 -13.86 -36.70 -3.78
CA HIS A 148 -14.99 -36.20 -2.99
C HIS A 148 -15.72 -35.04 -3.70
N ALA A 149 -15.68 -34.98 -5.04
CA ALA A 149 -16.24 -33.86 -5.79
C ALA A 149 -17.74 -33.65 -5.48
N ASP A 150 -18.49 -34.75 -5.36
CA ASP A 150 -19.93 -34.74 -5.06
C ASP A 150 -20.28 -34.16 -3.69
N SER A 151 -19.32 -34.08 -2.75
CA SER A 151 -19.53 -33.42 -1.45
C SER A 151 -19.70 -31.91 -1.56
N GLY A 152 -19.28 -31.30 -2.67
CA GLY A 152 -19.30 -29.84 -2.86
C GLY A 152 -18.37 -29.06 -1.92
N ALA A 153 -17.53 -29.74 -1.12
CA ALA A 153 -16.71 -29.10 -0.09
C ALA A 153 -15.76 -28.02 -0.65
N HIS A 154 -15.20 -28.24 -1.84
CA HIS A 154 -14.33 -27.29 -2.54
C HIS A 154 -15.09 -26.00 -2.93
N LEU A 155 -16.32 -26.13 -3.42
CA LEU A 155 -17.18 -24.99 -3.77
C LEU A 155 -17.62 -24.25 -2.53
N LYS A 156 -18.11 -24.95 -1.51
CA LYS A 156 -18.55 -24.33 -0.25
C LYS A 156 -17.41 -23.55 0.44
N GLY A 157 -16.23 -24.15 0.55
CA GLY A 157 -15.08 -23.46 1.14
C GLY A 157 -14.60 -22.25 0.34
N THR A 158 -14.86 -22.25 -0.98
CA THR A 158 -14.60 -21.08 -1.84
C THR A 158 -15.66 -20.01 -1.60
N ASP A 159 -16.93 -20.39 -1.58
CA ASP A 159 -18.06 -19.50 -1.34
C ASP A 159 -17.93 -18.76 -0.01
N ASP A 160 -17.66 -19.47 1.09
CA ASP A 160 -17.46 -18.90 2.42
C ASP A 160 -16.39 -17.78 2.44
N ARG A 161 -15.26 -18.01 1.75
CA ARG A 161 -14.13 -17.05 1.68
C ARG A 161 -14.42 -15.89 0.75
N VAL A 162 -15.12 -16.13 -0.36
CA VAL A 162 -15.54 -15.07 -1.29
C VAL A 162 -16.53 -14.15 -0.60
N VAL A 163 -17.50 -14.68 0.15
CA VAL A 163 -18.44 -13.88 0.95
C VAL A 163 -17.68 -13.00 1.95
N GLU A 164 -16.72 -13.56 2.68
CA GLU A 164 -15.90 -12.78 3.62
C GLU A 164 -15.11 -11.66 2.91
N TYR A 165 -14.49 -11.96 1.77
CA TYR A 165 -13.84 -10.93 0.94
C TYR A 165 -14.80 -9.82 0.51
N LEU A 166 -16.02 -10.18 0.05
CA LEU A 166 -17.02 -9.21 -0.39
C LEU A 166 -17.51 -8.30 0.75
N ASP A 167 -17.66 -8.84 1.96
CA ASP A 167 -18.01 -8.06 3.15
C ASP A 167 -16.94 -7.01 3.48
N HIS A 168 -15.67 -7.42 3.48
CA HIS A 168 -14.54 -6.52 3.72
C HIS A 168 -14.37 -5.49 2.59
N ARG A 169 -14.53 -5.89 1.32
CA ARG A 169 -14.51 -4.98 0.16
C ARG A 169 -15.62 -3.94 0.26
N THR A 170 -16.82 -4.35 0.67
CA THR A 170 -17.96 -3.45 0.85
C THR A 170 -17.71 -2.48 2.01
N SER A 171 -17.10 -2.95 3.10
CA SER A 171 -16.70 -2.11 4.24
C SER A 171 -15.65 -1.07 3.84
N HIS A 172 -14.60 -1.47 3.11
CA HIS A 172 -13.60 -0.56 2.58
C HIS A 172 -14.21 0.47 1.62
N PHE A 173 -15.09 0.03 0.72
CA PHE A 173 -15.78 0.94 -0.21
C PHE A 173 -16.65 1.97 0.52
N LYS A 174 -17.28 1.63 1.64
CA LYS A 174 -18.02 2.61 2.47
C LYS A 174 -17.11 3.72 3.00
N VAL A 175 -15.87 3.41 3.38
CA VAL A 175 -14.86 4.41 3.78
C VAL A 175 -14.54 5.33 2.61
N LEU A 176 -14.32 4.78 1.42
CA LEU A 176 -14.06 5.57 0.21
C LEU A 176 -15.27 6.47 -0.14
N VAL A 177 -16.49 5.95 -0.11
CA VAL A 177 -17.71 6.73 -0.36
C VAL A 177 -17.85 7.90 0.61
N PHE A 178 -17.54 7.70 1.89
CA PHE A 178 -17.53 8.79 2.88
C PHE A 178 -16.48 9.86 2.55
N GLN A 179 -15.28 9.45 2.11
CA GLN A 179 -14.25 10.37 1.65
C GLN A 179 -14.71 11.17 0.44
N TYR A 180 -15.24 10.52 -0.60
CA TYR A 180 -15.74 11.18 -1.82
C TYR A 180 -16.87 12.18 -1.51
N LYS A 181 -17.82 11.82 -0.65
CA LYS A 181 -18.89 12.75 -0.24
C LYS A 181 -18.34 13.98 0.48
N THR A 182 -17.36 13.79 1.37
CA THR A 182 -16.69 14.89 2.07
C THR A 182 -15.99 15.84 1.08
N ILE A 183 -15.32 15.30 0.06
CA ILE A 183 -14.67 16.09 -1.00
C ILE A 183 -15.70 16.92 -1.77
N ILE A 184 -16.81 16.32 -2.19
CA ILE A 184 -17.87 17.00 -2.95
C ILE A 184 -18.46 18.15 -2.12
N ALA A 185 -18.80 17.88 -0.86
CA ALA A 185 -19.34 18.91 0.03
C ALA A 185 -18.34 20.06 0.21
N PHE A 186 -17.07 19.74 0.43
CA PHE A 186 -16.01 20.72 0.56
C PHE A 186 -15.85 21.59 -0.70
N LYS A 187 -15.83 20.97 -1.88
CA LYS A 187 -15.73 21.64 -3.17
C LYS A 187 -16.86 22.65 -3.36
N VAL A 188 -18.11 22.26 -3.07
CA VAL A 188 -19.27 23.16 -3.18
C VAL A 188 -19.15 24.35 -2.22
N ILE A 189 -18.81 24.11 -0.95
CA ILE A 189 -18.66 25.16 0.07
C ILE A 189 -17.57 26.16 -0.36
N ILE A 190 -16.43 25.65 -0.82
CA ILE A 190 -15.30 26.46 -1.27
C ILE A 190 -15.67 27.31 -2.48
N THR A 191 -16.32 26.73 -3.50
CA THR A 191 -16.75 27.48 -4.68
C THR A 191 -17.74 28.57 -4.32
N LEU A 192 -18.72 28.30 -3.45
CA LEU A 192 -19.67 29.31 -3.00
C LEU A 192 -19.00 30.44 -2.22
N ALA A 193 -18.11 30.12 -1.28
CA ALA A 193 -17.36 31.10 -0.51
C ALA A 193 -16.50 31.98 -1.42
N MET A 194 -15.85 31.37 -2.41
CA MET A 194 -15.02 32.06 -3.39
C MET A 194 -15.84 33.03 -4.23
N LEU A 195 -16.97 32.56 -4.79
CA LEU A 195 -17.86 33.40 -5.59
C LEU A 195 -18.41 34.56 -4.77
N ALA A 196 -18.81 34.34 -3.51
CA ALA A 196 -19.29 35.39 -2.63
C ALA A 196 -18.22 36.47 -2.38
N ILE A 197 -17.00 36.06 -1.99
CA ILE A 197 -15.88 36.98 -1.73
C ILE A 197 -15.48 37.71 -3.01
N GLY A 198 -15.31 36.99 -4.12
CA GLY A 198 -14.90 37.58 -5.39
C GLY A 198 -15.94 38.54 -5.95
N THR A 199 -17.23 38.21 -5.85
CA THR A 199 -18.33 39.09 -6.26
C THR A 199 -18.39 40.34 -5.38
N TYR A 200 -18.22 40.21 -4.06
CA TYR A 200 -18.16 41.36 -3.16
C TYR A 200 -17.00 42.30 -3.52
N LEU A 201 -15.81 41.75 -3.80
CA LEU A 201 -14.64 42.55 -4.21
C LEU A 201 -14.84 43.22 -5.57
N LEU A 202 -15.52 42.53 -6.50
CA LEU A 202 -15.87 43.06 -7.81
C LEU A 202 -16.84 44.26 -7.71
N ILE A 203 -17.93 44.12 -6.96
CA ILE A 203 -18.92 45.20 -6.74
C ILE A 203 -18.28 46.37 -5.99
N SER A 204 -17.38 46.08 -5.05
CA SER A 204 -16.62 47.10 -4.30
C SER A 204 -15.51 47.76 -5.12
N GLN A 205 -15.38 47.45 -6.42
CA GLN A 205 -14.33 47.93 -7.31
C GLN A 205 -12.89 47.67 -6.81
N LYS A 206 -12.72 46.68 -5.91
CA LYS A 206 -11.41 46.22 -5.43
C LYS A 206 -10.80 45.15 -6.32
N LEU A 207 -11.59 44.62 -7.25
CA LEU A 207 -11.20 43.61 -8.21
C LEU A 207 -11.86 43.90 -9.56
N ASN A 208 -11.11 43.83 -10.66
CA ASN A 208 -11.67 43.98 -12.01
C ASN A 208 -12.34 42.65 -12.45
N ILE A 209 -13.30 42.70 -13.38
CA ILE A 209 -13.99 41.53 -13.93
C ILE A 209 -13.01 40.49 -14.50
N GLY A 210 -11.95 40.94 -15.20
CA GLY A 210 -10.92 40.05 -15.74
C GLY A 210 -10.12 39.34 -14.65
N ALA A 211 -9.75 40.07 -13.60
CA ALA A 211 -9.06 39.50 -12.44
C ALA A 211 -9.97 38.52 -11.67
N PHE A 212 -11.25 38.84 -11.54
CA PHE A 212 -12.25 37.94 -10.94
C PHE A 212 -12.34 36.60 -11.71
N ILE A 213 -12.51 36.64 -13.03
CA ILE A 213 -12.57 35.43 -13.87
C ILE A 213 -11.26 34.63 -13.79
N ALA A 214 -10.11 35.32 -13.87
CA ALA A 214 -8.81 34.65 -13.78
C ALA A 214 -8.62 33.95 -12.43
N THR A 215 -9.02 34.61 -11.34
CA THR A 215 -8.96 34.07 -9.98
C THR A 215 -9.85 32.82 -9.86
N GLU A 216 -11.06 32.85 -10.42
CA GLU A 216 -11.97 31.69 -10.44
C GLU A 216 -11.37 30.49 -11.16
N ILE A 217 -10.77 30.69 -12.35
CA ILE A 217 -10.10 29.61 -13.10
C ILE A 217 -8.97 28.99 -12.28
N VAL A 218 -8.19 29.83 -11.59
CA VAL A 218 -7.08 29.36 -10.74
C VAL A 218 -7.61 28.58 -9.55
N VAL A 219 -8.68 29.03 -8.89
CA VAL A 219 -9.32 28.31 -7.79
C VAL A 219 -9.85 26.96 -8.24
N LEU A 220 -10.57 26.89 -9.37
CA LEU A 220 -11.04 25.62 -9.92
C LEU A 220 -9.87 24.66 -10.23
N SER A 221 -8.76 25.19 -10.71
CA SER A 221 -7.53 24.41 -10.95
C SER A 221 -6.92 23.89 -9.64
N ILE A 222 -6.87 24.70 -8.58
CA ILE A 222 -6.42 24.26 -7.25
C ILE A 222 -7.36 23.18 -6.71
N MET A 223 -8.68 23.34 -6.84
CA MET A 223 -9.66 22.33 -6.41
C MET A 223 -9.47 21.00 -7.14
N ALA A 224 -9.20 21.02 -8.45
CA ALA A 224 -8.89 19.81 -9.20
C ALA A 224 -7.59 19.13 -8.73
N ALA A 225 -6.58 19.90 -8.35
CA ALA A 225 -5.34 19.36 -7.77
C ALA A 225 -5.58 18.73 -6.39
N VAL A 226 -6.37 19.39 -5.54
CA VAL A 226 -6.78 18.87 -4.23
C VAL A 226 -7.56 17.56 -4.38
N GLU A 227 -8.52 17.50 -5.31
CA GLU A 227 -9.30 16.30 -5.59
C GLU A 227 -8.40 15.13 -6.02
N LYS A 228 -7.47 15.36 -6.95
CA LYS A 228 -6.47 14.36 -7.35
C LYS A 228 -5.61 13.90 -6.18
N LEU A 229 -5.15 14.82 -5.35
CA LEU A 229 -4.31 14.53 -4.20
C LEU A 229 -5.07 13.67 -3.16
N ILE A 230 -6.36 13.92 -2.95
CA ILE A 230 -7.18 13.08 -2.07
C ILE A 230 -7.45 11.70 -2.71
N ILE A 231 -7.74 11.62 -4.00
CA ILE A 231 -7.91 10.32 -4.69
C ILE A 231 -6.61 9.50 -4.69
N SER A 232 -5.45 10.16 -4.74
CA SER A 232 -4.14 9.50 -4.69
C SER A 232 -3.87 8.80 -3.34
N LEU A 233 -4.62 9.15 -2.28
CA LEU A 233 -4.50 8.51 -0.97
C LEU A 233 -4.84 7.01 -0.99
N GLU A 234 -5.82 6.60 -1.80
CA GLU A 234 -6.14 5.17 -1.95
C GLU A 234 -4.90 4.39 -2.37
N SER A 235 -4.18 4.91 -3.37
CA SER A 235 -2.94 4.31 -3.85
C SER A 235 -1.78 4.43 -2.88
N TYR A 236 -1.80 5.42 -1.98
CA TYR A 236 -0.89 5.48 -0.84
C TYR A 236 -1.17 4.40 0.18
N TYR A 237 -2.44 4.15 0.52
CA TYR A 237 -2.81 3.08 1.44
C TYR A 237 -2.42 1.71 0.88
N ASP A 238 -2.70 1.47 -0.39
CA ASP A 238 -2.32 0.24 -1.08
C ASP A 238 -0.80 0.06 -1.15
N LEU A 239 -0.04 1.14 -1.36
CA LEU A 239 1.43 1.13 -1.31
C LEU A 239 1.91 0.66 0.06
N ILE A 240 1.42 1.27 1.14
CA ILE A 240 1.81 0.93 2.52
C ILE A 240 1.40 -0.50 2.86
N ALA A 241 0.20 -0.94 2.46
CA ALA A 241 -0.27 -2.30 2.67
C ALA A 241 0.61 -3.32 1.94
N ALA A 242 0.95 -3.07 0.67
CA ALA A 242 1.84 -3.91 -0.12
C ALA A 242 3.24 -3.98 0.49
N TYR A 243 3.80 -2.83 0.89
CA TYR A 243 5.10 -2.76 1.55
C TYR A 243 5.12 -3.55 2.87
N ALA A 244 4.11 -3.38 3.72
CA ALA A 244 4.01 -4.10 4.99
C ALA A 244 3.93 -5.62 4.79
N LYS A 245 3.21 -6.09 3.76
CA LYS A 245 3.10 -7.50 3.40
C LYS A 245 4.42 -8.10 2.88
N LEU A 246 5.13 -7.35 2.05
CA LEU A 246 6.45 -7.77 1.55
C LEU A 246 7.49 -7.80 2.67
N SER A 247 7.50 -6.76 3.51
CA SER A 247 8.42 -6.66 4.65
C SER A 247 8.20 -7.79 5.65
N LYS A 248 6.95 -8.23 5.84
CA LYS A 248 6.63 -9.40 6.68
C LYS A 248 7.42 -10.66 6.28
N ILE A 249 7.75 -10.83 5.00
CA ILE A 249 8.58 -11.96 4.53
C ILE A 249 10.05 -11.71 4.86
N THR A 250 10.58 -10.54 4.50
CA THR A 250 12.00 -10.22 4.70
C THR A 250 12.39 -10.12 6.18
N ASP A 251 11.41 -9.84 7.05
CA ASP A 251 11.59 -9.70 8.49
C ASP A 251 11.37 -11.01 9.27
N LEU A 252 11.11 -12.13 8.58
CA LEU A 252 11.02 -13.44 9.23
C LEU A 252 12.31 -13.74 10.02
N LYS A 253 12.18 -14.38 11.18
CA LYS A 253 13.34 -14.74 12.00
C LYS A 253 14.18 -15.78 11.28
N GLU A 254 15.49 -15.58 11.28
CA GLU A 254 16.44 -16.53 10.70
C GLU A 254 16.91 -17.57 11.72
N GLU A 255 17.30 -18.75 11.25
CA GLU A 255 17.98 -19.76 12.04
C GLU A 255 19.37 -19.27 12.44
N GLN A 256 19.73 -19.51 13.69
CA GLN A 256 21.10 -19.31 14.13
C GLN A 256 21.90 -20.54 13.70
N ASN A 257 22.80 -20.36 12.73
CA ASN A 257 23.76 -21.41 12.39
C ASN A 257 24.76 -21.58 13.52
N GLY A 258 25.05 -22.82 13.88
CA GLY A 258 26.18 -23.16 14.74
C GLY A 258 27.48 -23.18 13.93
N GLU A 259 28.49 -22.42 14.35
CA GLU A 259 29.82 -22.43 13.72
C GLU A 259 30.71 -23.49 14.38
N ILE A 260 30.42 -24.79 14.17
CA ILE A 260 31.35 -25.83 14.60
C ILE A 260 32.42 -26.01 13.53
N ILE A 261 33.64 -25.53 13.82
CA ILE A 261 34.81 -25.72 12.96
C ILE A 261 35.39 -27.11 13.20
N LEU A 262 35.11 -28.05 12.30
CA LEU A 262 35.68 -29.40 12.34
C LEU A 262 37.17 -29.37 11.99
N SER A 263 38.02 -29.48 13.02
CA SER A 263 39.48 -29.31 12.89
C SER A 263 40.22 -30.50 12.27
N GLN A 264 39.60 -31.68 12.14
CA GLN A 264 40.25 -32.88 11.58
C GLN A 264 39.54 -33.34 10.30
N LYS A 265 40.11 -32.97 9.14
CA LYS A 265 39.70 -33.53 7.85
C LYS A 265 40.33 -34.92 7.68
N GLY A 266 39.51 -35.95 7.41
CA GLY A 266 39.99 -37.29 7.01
C GLY A 266 39.99 -38.39 8.09
N LYS A 267 39.42 -38.15 9.28
CA LYS A 267 39.12 -39.20 10.28
C LYS A 267 37.61 -39.34 10.46
N GLY A 268 37.16 -40.51 10.95
CA GLY A 268 35.77 -40.72 11.35
C GLY A 268 35.39 -39.85 12.55
N PHE A 269 34.10 -39.53 12.67
CA PHE A 269 33.55 -38.76 13.78
C PHE A 269 32.75 -39.69 14.70
N GLU A 270 32.92 -39.52 16.01
CA GLU A 270 32.04 -40.09 17.02
C GLU A 270 31.04 -39.01 17.46
N ILE A 271 29.75 -39.34 17.46
CA ILE A 271 28.68 -38.43 17.86
C ILE A 271 28.05 -39.01 19.12
N GLU A 272 28.11 -38.27 20.22
CA GLU A 272 27.55 -38.67 21.51
C GLU A 272 26.47 -37.66 21.93
N PHE A 273 25.27 -38.17 22.26
CA PHE A 273 24.19 -37.36 22.82
C PHE A 273 24.20 -37.51 24.35
N LYS A 274 24.56 -36.46 25.07
CA LYS A 274 24.55 -36.42 26.55
C LYS A 274 23.43 -35.52 27.06
N ASP A 275 22.53 -36.08 27.85
CA ASP A 275 21.44 -35.38 28.56
C ASP A 275 20.60 -34.44 27.68
N VAL A 276 20.30 -34.86 26.44
CA VAL A 276 19.52 -34.06 25.50
C VAL A 276 18.02 -34.21 25.77
N SER A 277 17.37 -33.10 26.08
CA SER A 277 15.91 -32.98 26.15
C SER A 277 15.39 -32.12 25.01
N PHE A 278 14.34 -32.56 24.32
CA PHE A 278 13.78 -31.83 23.18
C PHE A 278 12.26 -31.67 23.30
N SER A 279 11.74 -30.56 22.79
CA SER A 279 10.31 -30.36 22.63
C SER A 279 10.00 -29.64 21.32
N PHE A 280 8.90 -30.06 20.69
CA PHE A 280 8.38 -29.40 19.49
C PHE A 280 7.57 -28.13 19.79
N ASN A 281 7.11 -27.92 21.03
CA ASN A 281 6.33 -26.75 21.49
C ASN A 281 6.86 -26.27 22.86
N GLU A 282 6.63 -25.01 23.26
CA GLU A 282 7.01 -24.52 24.60
C GLU A 282 6.33 -25.26 25.77
N THR A 283 5.43 -26.23 25.51
CA THR A 283 4.50 -26.77 26.51
C THR A 283 4.71 -28.26 26.85
N THR A 284 5.60 -29.03 26.20
CA THR A 284 5.74 -30.47 26.54
C THR A 284 7.13 -31.05 26.26
N LEU A 285 7.96 -31.18 27.29
CA LEU A 285 9.27 -31.83 27.22
C LEU A 285 9.12 -33.34 26.98
N PHE A 286 9.73 -33.86 25.91
CA PHE A 286 9.94 -35.29 25.72
C PHE A 286 11.42 -35.61 25.99
N PHE A 287 11.68 -36.56 26.90
CA PHE A 287 13.01 -37.10 27.11
C PHE A 287 13.25 -38.26 26.13
N LEU A 288 14.29 -38.14 25.31
CA LEU A 288 14.75 -39.18 24.39
C LEU A 288 16.16 -39.59 24.80
N THR A 289 16.28 -40.72 25.49
CA THR A 289 17.59 -41.37 25.72
C THR A 289 17.80 -42.39 24.60
N LEU A 290 18.59 -42.02 23.59
CA LEU A 290 18.97 -42.90 22.48
C LEU A 290 20.49 -43.13 22.53
N ILE A 291 20.89 -44.33 22.94
CA ILE A 291 22.27 -44.79 22.86
C ILE A 291 22.39 -45.57 21.55
N LEU A 292 23.01 -44.95 20.54
CA LEU A 292 23.47 -45.65 19.33
C LEU A 292 24.97 -45.91 19.50
N ARG A 293 25.35 -47.18 19.32
CA ARG A 293 26.71 -47.69 19.51
C ARG A 293 27.33 -48.04 18.16
#